data_AF-A0A067H1N5-F1
#
_entry.id   AF-A0A067H1N5-F1
#
_cell.length_a   1.000
_cell.length_b   1.000
_cell.length_c   1.000
_cell.angle_alpha   90.00
_cell.angle_beta   90.00
_cell.angle_gamma   90.00
#
_symmetry.space_group_name_H-M   'P 1'
#
loop_
_entity.id
_entity.type
_entity.pdbx_description
1 polymer ?
#
loop_
_entity_poly.entity_id
_entity_poly.type
_entity_poly.pdbx_seq_one_letter_code
_entity_poly.pdbx_strand_id
1 'polypeptide(L)'
;MGLVSQAVYDGGRHVLGVIPKTLMPREITGDTVGEVKAVSGMHQRKAEMARQADAFIALPGGYGTLEELLEVITWAQLGIHDKP
;
A
#
# COMPACT_ATOMS: atom_id res chain seq x y z
N MET A 1 9.55 -3.67 -0.03
CA MET A 1 8.44 -3.69 0.93
C MET A 1 8.34 -4.97 1.77
N GLY A 2 9.08 -6.06 1.47
CA GLY A 2 8.88 -7.35 2.16
C GLY A 2 9.14 -7.36 3.67
N LEU A 3 10.09 -6.58 4.20
CA LEU A 3 10.49 -6.68 5.62
C LEU A 3 9.37 -6.31 6.60
N VAL A 4 8.65 -5.20 6.36
CA VAL A 4 7.56 -4.78 7.26
C VAL A 4 6.39 -5.76 7.19
N SER A 5 6.03 -6.21 5.99
CA SER A 5 4.98 -7.22 5.78
C SER A 5 5.34 -8.54 6.47
N GLN A 6 6.58 -9.01 6.35
CA GLN A 6 7.05 -10.24 6.98
C GLN A 6 6.97 -10.15 8.50
N ALA A 7 7.50 -9.06 9.09
CA ALA A 7 7.48 -8.88 10.54
C ALA A 7 6.05 -8.85 11.11
N VAL A 8 5.10 -8.21 10.42
CA VAL A 8 3.69 -8.18 10.82
C VAL A 8 3.05 -9.57 10.71
N TYR A 9 3.32 -10.29 9.62
CA TYR A 9 2.78 -11.63 9.39
C TYR A 9 3.34 -12.66 10.38
N ASP A 10 4.64 -12.63 10.65
CA ASP A 10 5.30 -13.49 11.64
C ASP A 10 4.78 -13.21 13.07
N GLY A 11 4.35 -11.97 13.33
CA GLY A 11 3.63 -11.59 14.54
C GLY A 11 2.18 -12.09 14.61
N GLY A 12 1.73 -12.91 13.65
CA GLY A 12 0.38 -13.48 13.59
C GLY A 12 -0.71 -12.45 13.24
N ARG A 13 -0.34 -11.32 12.62
CA ARG A 13 -1.27 -10.26 12.23
C ARG A 13 -1.58 -10.30 10.75
N HIS A 14 -2.73 -9.73 10.38
CA HIS A 14 -3.20 -9.70 9.01
C HIS A 14 -2.37 -8.73 8.15
N VAL A 15 -2.05 -9.16 6.93
CA VAL A 15 -1.34 -8.38 5.92
C VAL A 15 -2.12 -8.45 4.62
N LEU A 16 -2.46 -7.28 4.06
CA LEU A 16 -3.09 -7.14 2.75
C LEU A 16 -2.17 -6.35 1.82
N GLY A 17 -1.66 -7.02 0.78
CA GLY A 17 -0.95 -6.38 -0.32
C GLY A 17 -1.90 -5.98 -1.44
N VAL A 18 -1.81 -4.75 -1.94
CA VAL A 18 -2.56 -4.31 -3.13
C VAL A 18 -1.58 -4.04 -4.27
N ILE A 19 -1.76 -4.73 -5.39
CA ILE A 19 -0.81 -4.69 -6.51
C ILE A 19 -1.53 -4.55 -7.86
N PRO A 20 -1.05 -3.69 -8.78
CA PRO A 20 -1.54 -3.67 -10.14
C PRO A 20 -1.16 -4.96 -10.87
N LYS A 21 -2.08 -5.52 -11.65
CA LYS A 21 -1.84 -6.73 -12.45
C LYS A 21 -0.61 -6.63 -13.35
N THR A 22 -0.30 -5.43 -13.84
CA THR A 22 0.86 -5.16 -14.70
C THR A 22 2.21 -5.27 -13.97
N LEU A 23 2.22 -5.13 -12.65
CA LEU A 23 3.44 -5.16 -11.83
C LEU A 23 3.68 -6.50 -11.14
N MET A 24 2.68 -7.40 -11.11
CA MET A 24 2.81 -8.73 -10.49
C MET A 24 4.04 -9.51 -10.96
N PRO A 25 4.38 -9.58 -12.28
CA PRO A 25 5.54 -10.33 -12.73
C PRO A 25 6.89 -9.71 -12.33
N ARG A 26 6.92 -8.42 -12.00
CA ARG A 26 8.14 -7.66 -11.71
C ARG A 26 8.39 -7.49 -10.21
N GLU A 27 7.33 -7.37 -9.42
CA GLU A 27 7.42 -7.06 -7.99
C GLU A 27 7.15 -8.25 -7.08
N ILE A 28 6.53 -9.33 -7.58
CA ILE A 28 6.37 -10.57 -6.83
C ILE A 28 7.50 -11.52 -7.25
N THR A 29 8.65 -11.38 -6.61
CA THR A 29 9.75 -12.35 -6.66
C THR A 29 9.70 -13.23 -5.41
N GLY A 30 8.93 -14.32 -5.46
CA GLY A 30 8.78 -15.29 -4.37
C GLY A 30 7.35 -15.41 -3.83
N ASP A 31 7.22 -16.05 -2.67
CA ASP A 31 5.92 -16.22 -2.02
C ASP A 31 5.39 -14.90 -1.48
N THR A 32 4.09 -14.66 -1.68
CA THR A 32 3.42 -13.48 -1.15
C THR A 32 3.18 -13.63 0.34
N VAL A 33 3.44 -12.57 1.09
CA VAL A 33 3.15 -12.52 2.53
C VAL A 33 1.72 -12.02 2.75
N GLY A 34 0.87 -12.86 3.34
CA GLY A 34 -0.53 -12.55 3.58
C GLY A 34 -1.41 -12.59 2.33
N GLU A 35 -2.51 -11.84 2.35
CA GLU A 35 -3.46 -11.76 1.25
C GLU A 35 -2.99 -10.74 0.20
N VAL A 36 -3.26 -11.03 -1.08
CA VAL A 36 -2.93 -10.11 -2.18
C VAL A 36 -4.16 -9.82 -3.03
N LYS A 37 -4.46 -8.54 -3.17
CA LYS A 37 -5.52 -8.01 -4.02
C LYS A 37 -4.93 -7.40 -5.30
N ALA A 38 -5.18 -8.08 -6.41
CA ALA A 38 -4.78 -7.61 -7.73
C ALA A 38 -5.80 -6.61 -8.32
N VAL A 39 -5.33 -5.44 -8.75
CA VAL A 39 -6.16 -4.35 -9.30
C VAL A 39 -5.75 -3.96 -10.72
N SER A 40 -6.58 -3.20 -11.42
CA SER A 40 -6.37 -2.88 -12.84
C SER A 40 -5.22 -1.91 -13.11
N GLY A 41 -4.87 -1.05 -12.15
CA GLY A 41 -3.84 -0.03 -12.34
C GLY A 41 -3.49 0.73 -11.06
N MET A 42 -2.57 1.69 -11.17
CA MET A 42 -2.02 2.44 -10.04
C MET A 42 -3.08 3.29 -9.30
N HIS A 43 -3.98 3.97 -10.01
CA HIS A 43 -5.03 4.75 -9.35
C HIS A 43 -5.97 3.87 -8.54
N GLN A 44 -6.40 2.73 -9.09
CA GLN A 44 -7.24 1.78 -8.35
C GLN A 44 -6.50 1.19 -7.15
N ARG A 45 -5.17 0.96 -7.28
CA ARG A 45 -4.33 0.48 -6.18
C ARG A 45 -4.33 1.46 -5.01
N LYS A 46 -4.06 2.74 -5.26
CA LYS A 46 -4.02 3.77 -4.22
C LYS A 46 -5.40 4.01 -3.59
N ALA A 47 -6.45 4.04 -4.41
CA ALA A 47 -7.83 4.14 -3.92
C ALA A 47 -8.25 2.94 -3.04
N GLU A 48 -7.83 1.72 -3.40
CA GLU A 48 -8.05 0.54 -2.57
C GLU A 48 -7.29 0.62 -1.24
N MET A 49 -6.00 0.98 -1.28
CA MET A 49 -5.19 1.15 -0.07
C MET A 49 -5.83 2.18 0.87
N ALA A 50 -6.20 3.36 0.35
CA ALA A 50 -6.81 4.42 1.15
C ALA A 50 -8.18 4.04 1.72
N ARG A 51 -8.97 3.21 1.03
CA ARG A 51 -10.24 2.71 1.56
C ARG A 51 -10.06 1.70 2.69
N GLN A 52 -9.04 0.85 2.61
CA GLN A 52 -8.76 -0.16 3.64
C GLN A 52 -7.96 0.38 4.83
N ALA A 53 -7.28 1.52 4.67
CA ALA A 53 -6.45 2.12 5.71
C ALA A 53 -7.28 2.95 6.68
N ASP A 54 -6.95 2.87 7.97
CA ASP A 54 -7.41 3.84 8.98
C ASP A 54 -6.37 4.93 9.24
N ALA A 55 -5.12 4.72 8.83
CA ALA A 55 -3.99 5.63 9.01
C ALA A 55 -2.93 5.41 7.91
N PHE A 56 -2.09 6.40 7.66
CA PHE A 56 -1.00 6.35 6.70
C PHE A 56 0.37 6.51 7.38
N ILE A 57 1.31 5.62 7.08
CA ILE A 57 2.69 5.69 7.57
C ILE A 57 3.64 5.61 6.39
N ALA A 58 4.44 6.67 6.19
CA ALA A 58 5.51 6.66 5.22
C ALA A 58 6.83 6.24 5.87
N LEU A 59 7.37 5.10 5.44
CA LEU A 59 8.72 4.66 5.78
C LEU A 59 9.74 5.23 4.77
N PRO A 60 11.05 5.25 5.07
CA PRO A 60 12.05 5.64 4.08
C PRO A 60 11.91 4.85 2.77
N GLY A 61 11.83 5.57 1.65
CA GLY A 61 11.56 4.99 0.34
C GLY A 61 11.95 5.94 -0.81
N GLY A 62 11.67 5.52 -2.04
CA GLY A 62 11.98 6.28 -3.25
C GLY A 62 10.84 7.20 -3.69
N TYR A 63 10.86 7.60 -4.98
CA TYR A 63 9.83 8.48 -5.55
C TYR A 63 8.40 7.93 -5.45
N GLY A 64 8.20 6.61 -5.52
CA GLY A 64 6.88 6.01 -5.35
C GLY A 64 6.30 6.27 -3.95
N THR A 65 7.12 6.15 -2.91
CA THR A 65 6.70 6.45 -1.52
C THR A 65 6.38 7.93 -1.34
N LEU A 66 7.18 8.82 -1.94
CA LEU A 66 6.91 10.26 -1.90
C LEU A 66 5.60 10.60 -2.62
N GLU A 67 5.34 9.98 -3.77
CA GLU A 67 4.12 10.16 -4.56
C GLU A 67 2.88 9.75 -3.77
N GLU A 68 2.91 8.58 -3.13
CA GLU A 68 1.82 8.09 -2.28
C GLU A 68 1.59 9.01 -1.06
N LEU A 69 2.67 9.46 -0.41
CA LEU A 69 2.58 10.37 0.74
C LEU A 69 1.97 11.72 0.35
N LEU A 70 2.42 12.33 -0.74
CA LEU A 70 1.90 13.63 -1.17
C LEU A 70 0.43 13.55 -1.57
N GLU A 71 -0.01 12.43 -2.15
CA GLU A 71 -1.43 12.24 -2.49
C GLU A 71 -2.32 12.20 -1.25
N VAL A 72 -1.97 11.40 -0.24
CA VAL A 72 -2.78 11.30 1.00
C VAL A 72 -2.77 12.61 1.81
N ILE A 73 -1.64 13.33 1.84
CA ILE A 73 -1.59 14.67 2.45
C ILE A 73 -2.53 15.63 1.72
N THR A 74 -2.51 15.61 0.39
CA THR A 74 -3.36 16.48 -0.42
C THR A 74 -4.83 16.15 -0.19
N TRP A 75 -5.20 14.88 -0.09
CA TRP A 75 -6.57 14.46 0.18
C TRP A 75 -7.04 14.90 1.57
N ALA A 76 -6.19 14.83 2.59
CA ALA A 76 -6.49 15.38 3.91
C ALA A 76 -6.71 16.91 3.84
N GLN A 77 -5.85 17.64 3.13
CA GLN A 77 -5.97 19.10 2.95
C GLN A 77 -7.25 19.52 2.21
N LEU A 78 -7.71 18.70 1.26
CA LEU A 78 -8.95 18.91 0.53
C LEU A 78 -10.20 18.44 1.31
N GLY A 79 -10.03 17.85 2.51
CA GLY A 79 -11.13 17.32 3.31
C GLY A 79 -11.76 16.03 2.76
N ILE A 80 -11.04 15.29 1.90
CA ILE A 80 -11.48 14.01 1.35
C ILE A 80 -11.42 12.90 2.41
N HIS A 81 -10.51 13.00 3.36
CA HIS A 81 -10.46 12.18 4.57
C HIS A 81 -9.87 12.94 5.75
N ASP A 82 -10.04 12.40 6.95
CA ASP A 82 -9.51 12.89 8.23
C ASP A 82 -8.56 11.90 8.91
N LYS A 83 -8.20 10.82 8.20
CA LYS A 83 -7.30 9.75 8.66
C LYS A 83 -5.89 10.31 8.98
N PRO A 84 -5.29 9.88 10.11
CA PRO A 84 -3.94 10.27 10.50
C PRO A 84 -2.85 9.73 9.57
#